data_AF-A0A0G4KF57-F1
#
_entry.id   AF-A0A0G4KF57-F1
#
_cell.length_a   1.000
_cell.length_b   1.000
_cell.length_c   1.000
_cell.angle_alpha   90.00
_cell.angle_beta   90.00
_cell.angle_gamma   90.00
#
_symmetry.space_group_name_H-M   'P 1'
#
loop_
_entity.id
_entity.type
_entity.pdbx_description
1 polymer ?
#
loop_
_entity_poly.entity_id
_entity_poly.type
_entity_poly.pdbx_seq_one_letter_code
_entity_poly.pdbx_strand_id
1 'polypeptide(L)'
;EETVYRDATGRRVDVSMRRAEARRAAAEAEEREKERQAKIAPKGDVQAAAANARREALEEAKTMAFARGADDEDMNREMKGKERWNDPMAQFMQTDTATTTTGGKGKKGKNRPVYTGGAQPNRYGIRPGYRWDGVDRSNGFEGERFKAINRRERNKGLDYSWQMDE
;
A
#
# COMPACT_ATOMS: atom_id res chain seq x y z
N GLU A 1 46.52 -30.44 -33.71
CA GLU A 1 46.25 -29.06 -34.15
C GLU A 1 45.49 -28.34 -33.04
N GLU A 2 45.96 -27.19 -32.57
CA GLU A 2 45.28 -26.39 -31.53
C GLU A 2 44.50 -25.24 -32.16
N THR A 3 43.22 -25.10 -31.82
CA THR A 3 42.36 -24.01 -32.30
C THR A 3 42.52 -22.77 -31.41
N VAL A 4 43.07 -21.69 -31.98
CA VAL A 4 43.34 -20.43 -31.27
C VAL A 4 42.26 -19.40 -31.57
N TYR A 5 41.53 -18.96 -30.55
CA TYR A 5 40.53 -17.90 -30.66
C TYR A 5 41.13 -16.52 -30.35
N ARG A 6 40.74 -15.50 -31.12
CA ARG A 6 41.20 -14.10 -30.96
C ARG A 6 40.01 -13.13 -30.96
N ASP A 7 40.15 -11.98 -30.30
CA ASP A 7 39.15 -10.90 -30.36
C ASP A 7 39.32 -9.99 -31.59
N ALA A 8 38.40 -9.04 -31.76
CA ALA A 8 38.41 -8.07 -32.87
C ALA A 8 39.66 -7.15 -32.92
N THR A 9 40.45 -7.10 -31.84
CA THR A 9 41.72 -6.37 -31.75
C THR A 9 42.95 -7.29 -31.95
N GLY A 10 42.73 -8.59 -32.18
CA GLY A 10 43.77 -9.58 -32.45
C GLY A 10 44.40 -10.22 -31.21
N ARG A 11 43.91 -9.95 -30.00
CA ARG A 11 44.42 -10.55 -28.76
C ARG A 11 43.93 -12.00 -28.62
N ARG A 12 44.81 -12.93 -28.24
CA ARG A 12 44.43 -14.34 -27.95
C ARG A 12 43.46 -14.34 -26.76
N VAL A 13 42.28 -14.92 -26.95
CA VAL A 13 41.26 -15.06 -25.92
C VAL A 13 41.15 -16.54 -25.58
N ASP A 14 41.36 -16.85 -24.30
CA ASP A 14 41.07 -18.19 -23.79
C ASP A 14 39.56 -18.35 -23.60
N VAL A 15 38.93 -19.11 -24.49
CA VAL A 15 37.49 -19.39 -24.49
C VAL A 15 37.08 -20.11 -23.21
N SER A 16 37.97 -20.91 -22.62
CA SER A 16 37.71 -21.62 -21.38
C SER A 16 37.60 -20.67 -20.20
N MET A 17 38.50 -19.68 -20.12
CA MET A 17 38.50 -18.63 -19.09
C MET A 17 37.29 -17.71 -19.22
N ARG A 18 36.95 -17.24 -20.44
CA ARG A 18 35.76 -16.39 -20.65
C ARG A 18 34.45 -17.10 -20.31
N ARG A 19 34.36 -18.42 -20.60
CA ARG A 19 33.20 -19.25 -20.24
C ARG A 19 33.13 -19.50 -18.74
N ALA A 20 34.27 -19.65 -18.07
CA ALA A 20 34.35 -19.79 -16.61
C ALA A 20 33.95 -18.48 -15.89
N GLU A 21 34.41 -17.32 -16.38
CA GLU A 21 34.01 -16.00 -15.88
C GLU A 21 32.51 -15.77 -16.07
N ALA A 22 31.96 -16.08 -17.26
CA ALA A 22 30.53 -15.98 -17.51
C ALA A 22 29.70 -16.89 -16.58
N ARG A 23 30.16 -18.12 -16.30
CA ARG A 23 29.51 -19.02 -15.34
C ARG A 23 29.58 -18.50 -13.90
N ARG A 24 30.71 -17.93 -13.48
CA ARG A 24 30.86 -17.31 -12.15
C ARG A 24 29.97 -16.08 -12.00
N ALA A 25 29.93 -15.22 -13.01
CA ALA A 25 29.07 -14.05 -13.03
C ALA A 25 27.58 -14.43 -13.02
N ALA A 26 27.18 -15.48 -13.75
CA ALA A 26 25.82 -16.01 -13.72
C ALA A 26 25.45 -16.58 -12.35
N ALA A 27 26.34 -17.37 -11.73
CA ALA A 27 26.12 -17.90 -10.38
C ALA A 27 26.04 -16.78 -9.33
N GLU A 28 26.90 -15.76 -9.41
CA GLU A 28 26.85 -14.60 -8.52
C GLU A 28 25.57 -13.77 -8.72
N ALA A 29 25.10 -13.61 -9.96
CA ALA A 29 23.83 -12.97 -10.25
C ALA A 29 22.65 -13.77 -9.69
N GLU A 30 22.65 -15.10 -9.82
CA GLU A 30 21.63 -15.98 -9.27
C GLU A 30 21.59 -15.91 -7.73
N GLU A 31 22.75 -15.93 -7.07
CA GLU A 31 22.84 -15.78 -5.61
C GLU A 31 22.35 -14.40 -5.15
N ARG A 32 22.69 -13.33 -5.88
CA ARG A 32 22.15 -11.99 -5.61
C ARG A 32 20.64 -11.92 -5.80
N GLU A 33 20.08 -12.58 -6.81
CA GLU A 33 18.63 -12.65 -7.01
C GLU A 33 17.94 -13.43 -5.89
N LYS A 34 18.50 -14.58 -5.48
CA LYS A 34 18.01 -15.35 -4.33
C LYS A 34 18.04 -14.53 -3.05
N GLU A 35 19.13 -13.80 -2.80
CA GLU A 35 19.25 -12.93 -1.62
C GLU A 35 18.20 -11.81 -1.66
N ARG A 36 17.98 -11.19 -2.82
CA ARG A 36 16.94 -10.16 -3.00
C ARG A 36 15.55 -10.74 -2.78
N GLN A 37 15.26 -11.91 -3.34
CA GLN A 37 13.99 -12.61 -3.14
C GLN A 37 13.79 -12.98 -1.67
N ALA A 38 14.81 -13.48 -0.99
CA ALA A 38 14.76 -13.81 0.44
C ALA A 38 14.50 -12.58 1.31
N LYS A 39 14.96 -11.39 0.92
CA LYS A 39 14.65 -10.12 1.60
C LYS A 39 13.24 -9.60 1.30
N ILE A 40 12.67 -9.91 0.15
CA ILE A 40 11.35 -9.42 -0.29
C ILE A 40 10.23 -10.36 0.18
N ALA A 41 10.42 -11.68 0.10
CA ALA A 41 9.45 -12.70 0.45
C ALA A 41 8.82 -12.54 1.85
N PRO A 42 9.55 -12.18 2.93
CA PRO A 42 8.95 -12.00 4.24
C PRO A 42 8.19 -10.66 4.40
N LYS A 43 8.27 -9.75 3.42
CA LYS A 43 7.57 -8.47 3.49
C LYS A 43 6.10 -8.65 3.13
N GLY A 44 5.22 -7.89 3.78
CA GLY A 44 3.80 -7.90 3.44
C GLY A 44 3.52 -7.19 2.11
N ASP A 45 2.61 -7.72 1.31
CA ASP A 45 2.18 -7.15 0.03
C ASP A 45 1.79 -5.68 0.13
N VAL A 46 1.06 -5.31 1.20
CA VAL A 46 0.63 -3.92 1.45
C VAL A 46 1.82 -3.00 1.70
N GLN A 47 2.87 -3.48 2.38
CA GLN A 47 4.07 -2.69 2.62
C GLN A 47 4.87 -2.49 1.34
N ALA A 48 4.96 -3.52 0.50
CA ALA A 48 5.61 -3.43 -0.81
C ALA A 48 4.86 -2.47 -1.74
N ALA A 49 3.53 -2.56 -1.80
CA ALA A 49 2.69 -1.64 -2.57
C ALA A 49 2.84 -0.19 -2.07
N ALA A 50 2.83 0.02 -0.75
CA ALA A 50 3.03 1.33 -0.15
C ALA A 50 4.43 1.92 -0.47
N ALA A 51 5.47 1.09 -0.48
CA ALA A 51 6.82 1.52 -0.86
C ALA A 51 6.90 1.95 -2.34
N ASN A 52 6.23 1.21 -3.24
CA ASN A 52 6.16 1.58 -4.66
C ASN A 52 5.37 2.87 -4.87
N ALA A 53 4.18 2.98 -4.25
CA ALA A 53 3.36 4.18 -4.32
C ALA A 53 4.09 5.42 -3.77
N ARG A 54 4.86 5.25 -2.69
CA ARG A 54 5.71 6.33 -2.16
C ARG A 54 6.79 6.74 -3.14
N ARG A 55 7.41 5.80 -3.85
CA ARG A 55 8.41 6.11 -4.88
C ARG A 55 7.79 6.88 -6.04
N GLU A 56 6.63 6.43 -6.52
CA GLU A 56 5.88 7.13 -7.58
C GLU A 56 5.49 8.54 -7.15
N ALA A 57 4.97 8.71 -5.93
CA ALA A 57 4.65 10.01 -5.37
C ALA A 57 5.87 10.93 -5.26
N LEU A 58 7.07 10.39 -4.97
CA LEU A 58 8.30 11.17 -4.96
C LEU A 58 8.75 11.59 -6.36
N GLU A 59 8.55 10.75 -7.38
CA GLU A 59 8.83 11.12 -8.77
C GLU A 59 7.85 12.20 -9.26
N GLU A 60 6.56 12.07 -8.95
CA GLU A 60 5.54 13.06 -9.27
C GLU A 60 5.79 14.40 -8.54
N ALA A 61 6.20 14.33 -7.27
CA ALA A 61 6.53 15.51 -6.48
C ALA A 61 7.70 16.33 -7.05
N LYS A 62 8.59 15.73 -7.86
CA LYS A 62 9.68 16.49 -8.52
C LYS A 62 9.14 17.53 -9.51
N THR A 63 8.02 17.24 -10.15
CA THR A 63 7.38 18.12 -11.14
C THR A 63 6.24 18.94 -10.56
N MET A 64 5.84 18.66 -9.32
CA MET A 64 4.71 19.30 -8.68
C MET A 64 5.08 20.73 -8.20
N ALA A 65 4.11 21.65 -8.26
CA ALA A 65 4.26 22.98 -7.69
C ALA A 65 4.38 22.93 -6.14
N PHE A 66 5.16 23.86 -5.57
CA PHE A 66 5.38 23.92 -4.11
C PHE A 66 4.09 24.22 -3.32
N ALA A 67 3.24 25.11 -3.83
CA ALA A 67 1.97 25.47 -3.21
C ALA A 67 0.80 25.06 -4.12
N ARG A 68 -0.26 24.52 -3.51
CA ARG A 68 -1.54 24.28 -4.19
C ARG A 68 -2.43 25.51 -4.04
N GLY A 69 -2.94 26.02 -5.15
CA GLY A 69 -3.90 27.13 -5.19
C GLY A 69 -5.35 26.64 -5.24
N ALA A 70 -6.31 27.58 -5.27
CA ALA A 70 -7.72 27.26 -5.46
C ALA A 70 -8.02 26.64 -6.84
N ASP A 71 -7.18 26.94 -7.84
CA ASP A 71 -7.33 26.48 -9.22
C ASP A 71 -6.62 25.16 -9.52
N ASP A 72 -6.05 24.48 -8.52
CA ASP A 72 -5.36 23.19 -8.69
C ASP A 72 -6.33 22.14 -9.25
N GLU A 73 -6.06 21.68 -10.48
CA GLU A 73 -6.99 20.82 -11.22
C GLU A 73 -7.17 19.45 -10.56
N ASP A 74 -6.09 18.86 -10.05
CA ASP A 74 -6.10 17.52 -9.46
C ASP A 74 -6.82 17.52 -8.12
N MET A 75 -6.55 18.52 -7.28
CA MET A 75 -7.27 18.72 -6.02
C MET A 75 -8.76 18.96 -6.28
N ASN A 76 -9.10 19.82 -7.24
CA ASN A 76 -10.50 20.10 -7.57
C ASN A 76 -11.22 18.88 -8.13
N ARG A 77 -10.53 18.05 -8.92
CA ARG A 77 -11.06 16.76 -9.41
C ARG A 77 -11.35 15.81 -8.25
N GLU A 78 -10.43 15.69 -7.29
CA GLU A 78 -10.63 14.88 -6.08
C GLU A 78 -11.81 15.38 -5.25
N MET A 79 -11.89 16.69 -5.00
CA MET A 79 -12.93 17.30 -4.17
C MET A 79 -14.33 17.22 -4.78
N LYS A 80 -14.43 17.23 -6.12
CA LYS A 80 -15.69 16.99 -6.84
C LYS A 80 -16.14 15.53 -6.76
N GLY A 81 -15.20 14.58 -6.67
CA GLY A 81 -15.49 13.16 -6.55
C GLY A 81 -15.87 12.68 -5.15
N LYS A 82 -15.72 13.52 -4.10
CA LYS A 82 -16.07 13.14 -2.73
C LYS A 82 -17.58 13.03 -2.56
N GLU A 83 -18.03 11.86 -2.13
CA GLU A 83 -19.40 11.63 -1.71
C GLU A 83 -19.69 12.46 -0.45
N ARG A 84 -20.78 13.24 -0.50
CA ARG A 84 -21.23 14.07 0.62
C ARG A 84 -22.50 13.47 1.20
N TRP A 85 -22.50 13.34 2.51
CA TRP A 85 -23.71 12.96 3.26
C TRP A 85 -24.83 13.98 3.00
N ASN A 86 -26.06 13.49 2.81
CA ASN A 86 -27.25 14.31 2.51
C ASN A 86 -27.19 15.14 1.21
N ASP A 87 -26.42 14.72 0.21
CA ASP A 87 -26.50 15.35 -1.12
C ASP A 87 -27.75 14.85 -1.89
N PRO A 88 -28.74 15.73 -2.19
CA PRO A 88 -29.93 15.33 -2.92
C PRO A 88 -29.63 14.87 -4.36
N MET A 89 -28.54 15.35 -4.96
CA MET A 89 -28.12 14.95 -6.31
C MET A 89 -27.37 13.61 -6.34
N ALA A 90 -26.91 13.10 -5.19
CA ALA A 90 -26.19 11.83 -5.12
C ALA A 90 -27.01 10.66 -5.70
N GLN A 91 -28.33 10.64 -5.47
CA GLN A 91 -29.21 9.59 -6.00
C GLN A 91 -29.27 9.59 -7.54
N PHE A 92 -29.14 10.75 -8.17
CA PHE A 92 -29.18 10.88 -9.63
C PHE A 92 -27.81 10.58 -10.26
N MET A 93 -26.72 11.04 -9.63
CA MET A 93 -25.34 10.75 -10.07
C MET A 93 -24.98 9.27 -9.97
N GLN A 94 -25.61 8.52 -9.06
CA GLN A 94 -25.44 7.08 -8.95
C GLN A 94 -25.92 6.34 -10.20
N THR A 95 -26.85 6.86 -11.00
CA THR A 95 -27.38 6.13 -12.17
C THR A 95 -26.39 6.04 -13.34
N ASP A 96 -25.59 7.08 -13.55
CA ASP A 96 -24.49 7.10 -14.52
C ASP A 96 -23.37 6.11 -14.15
N THR A 97 -23.19 5.85 -12.85
CA THR A 97 -22.28 4.82 -12.35
C THR A 97 -22.96 3.46 -12.18
N ALA A 98 -24.29 3.39 -12.01
CA ALA A 98 -25.06 2.17 -11.73
C ALA A 98 -25.27 1.26 -12.95
N THR A 99 -25.15 1.78 -14.17
CA THR A 99 -24.96 0.90 -15.35
C THR A 99 -23.65 0.09 -15.24
N THR A 100 -22.75 0.48 -14.34
CA THR A 100 -21.56 -0.30 -13.90
C THR A 100 -21.68 -0.87 -12.46
N THR A 101 -22.62 -0.42 -11.62
CA THR A 101 -22.69 -0.74 -10.18
C THR A 101 -24.05 -1.22 -9.65
N THR A 102 -24.97 -1.65 -10.50
CA THR A 102 -26.14 -2.44 -10.06
C THR A 102 -25.70 -3.89 -9.79
N GLY A 103 -25.11 -4.11 -8.61
CA GLY A 103 -24.71 -5.43 -8.15
C GLY A 103 -23.42 -5.38 -7.36
N GLY A 104 -23.47 -4.82 -6.14
CA GLY A 104 -22.50 -5.07 -5.05
C GLY A 104 -21.06 -5.30 -5.52
N LYS A 105 -20.52 -4.35 -6.30
CA LYS A 105 -19.16 -4.41 -6.84
C LYS A 105 -18.60 -3.00 -6.84
N GLY A 106 -18.26 -2.51 -5.64
CA GLY A 106 -17.19 -1.52 -5.55
C GLY A 106 -16.01 -2.08 -6.35
N LYS A 107 -15.45 -1.27 -7.27
CA LYS A 107 -14.36 -1.60 -8.21
C LYS A 107 -13.88 -3.04 -8.04
N LYS A 108 -14.24 -3.92 -8.98
CA LYS A 108 -13.52 -5.19 -9.26
C LYS A 108 -12.07 -4.91 -9.73
N GLY A 109 -11.35 -4.06 -9.01
CA GLY A 109 -9.92 -4.23 -8.89
C GLY A 109 -9.66 -5.54 -8.17
N LYS A 110 -8.40 -5.95 -8.11
CA LYS A 110 -7.88 -7.15 -7.46
C LYS A 110 -8.07 -7.15 -5.92
N ASN A 111 -9.19 -6.64 -5.44
CA ASN A 111 -9.51 -6.47 -4.03
C ASN A 111 -10.00 -7.82 -3.51
N ARG A 112 -9.19 -8.38 -2.61
CA ARG A 112 -9.49 -9.62 -1.91
C ARG A 112 -10.86 -9.48 -1.23
N PRO A 113 -11.73 -10.49 -1.30
CA PRO A 113 -13.04 -10.41 -0.67
C PRO A 113 -12.90 -10.16 0.85
N VAL A 114 -13.77 -9.31 1.38
CA VAL A 114 -13.78 -8.87 2.79
C VAL A 114 -15.05 -9.39 3.45
N TYR A 115 -14.99 -9.62 4.76
CA TYR A 115 -16.16 -10.01 5.55
C TYR A 115 -17.27 -8.97 5.47
N THR A 116 -18.52 -9.40 5.27
CA THR A 116 -19.68 -8.53 5.05
C THR A 116 -20.42 -8.18 6.34
N GLY A 117 -20.28 -8.97 7.40
CA GLY A 117 -20.94 -8.72 8.69
C GLY A 117 -20.25 -7.67 9.56
N GLY A 118 -20.86 -7.41 10.71
CA GLY A 118 -20.29 -6.54 11.75
C GLY A 118 -19.03 -7.16 12.36
N ALA A 119 -18.01 -6.35 12.56
CA ALA A 119 -16.75 -6.76 13.17
C ALA A 119 -16.36 -5.79 14.29
N GLN A 120 -15.71 -6.30 15.34
CA GLN A 120 -15.15 -5.45 16.38
C GLN A 120 -14.10 -4.51 15.78
N PRO A 121 -14.06 -3.23 16.21
CA PRO A 121 -13.05 -2.30 15.73
C PRO A 121 -11.67 -2.70 16.25
N ASN A 122 -10.64 -2.41 15.46
CA ASN A 122 -9.24 -2.56 15.86
C ASN A 122 -8.47 -1.27 15.58
N ARG A 123 -7.31 -1.11 16.22
CA ARG A 123 -6.44 0.07 16.05
C ARG A 123 -6.12 0.43 14.58
N TYR A 124 -6.07 -0.56 13.69
CA TYR A 124 -5.60 -0.38 12.32
C TYR A 124 -6.73 -0.25 11.29
N GLY A 125 -7.99 -0.30 11.71
CA GLY A 125 -9.14 -0.29 10.80
C GLY A 125 -9.16 -1.47 9.81
N ILE A 126 -8.42 -2.54 10.08
CA ILE A 126 -8.31 -3.69 9.18
C ILE A 126 -9.59 -4.52 9.32
N ARG A 127 -10.34 -4.66 8.23
CA ARG A 127 -11.54 -5.51 8.23
C ARG A 127 -11.18 -6.99 8.22
N PRO A 128 -11.99 -7.87 8.85
CA PRO A 128 -11.76 -9.30 8.79
C PRO A 128 -11.83 -9.84 7.36
N GLY A 129 -11.07 -10.91 7.10
CA GLY A 129 -11.15 -11.63 5.82
C GLY A 129 -12.53 -12.27 5.62
N TYR A 130 -12.94 -12.43 4.37
CA TYR A 130 -14.26 -12.96 4.01
C TYR A 130 -14.64 -14.33 4.61
N ARG A 131 -13.66 -15.11 5.06
CA ARG A 131 -13.86 -16.45 5.67
C ARG A 131 -14.00 -16.42 7.18
N TRP A 132 -13.95 -15.24 7.80
CA TRP A 132 -14.15 -15.13 9.24
C TRP A 132 -15.58 -15.51 9.59
N ASP A 133 -15.75 -16.28 10.67
CA ASP A 133 -17.03 -16.85 11.10
C ASP A 133 -17.87 -15.89 11.96
N GLY A 134 -17.35 -14.70 12.26
CA GLY A 134 -18.01 -13.69 13.08
C GLY A 134 -17.85 -13.89 14.59
N VAL A 135 -17.17 -14.96 15.04
CA VAL A 135 -16.96 -15.23 16.47
C VAL A 135 -15.68 -14.54 16.93
N ASP A 136 -15.82 -13.66 17.94
CA ASP A 136 -14.68 -13.01 18.59
C ASP A 136 -13.93 -14.01 19.48
N ARG A 137 -12.62 -14.15 19.23
CA ARG A 137 -11.69 -15.01 19.97
C ARG A 137 -10.54 -14.20 20.57
N SER A 138 -10.78 -12.94 20.88
CA SER A 138 -9.78 -12.04 21.44
C SER A 138 -9.57 -12.26 22.95
N ASN A 139 -8.46 -11.72 23.46
CA ASN A 139 -8.19 -11.63 24.90
C ASN A 139 -8.78 -10.35 25.54
N GLY A 140 -9.54 -9.55 24.80
CA GLY A 140 -10.10 -8.27 25.25
C GLY A 140 -9.18 -7.04 25.15
N PHE A 141 -7.90 -7.20 24.73
CA PHE A 141 -6.92 -6.10 24.71
C PHE A 141 -7.35 -4.86 23.91
N GLU A 142 -7.87 -5.04 22.69
CA GLU A 142 -8.29 -3.89 21.86
C GLU A 142 -9.42 -3.10 22.54
N GLY A 143 -10.38 -3.79 23.16
CA GLY A 143 -11.47 -3.15 23.91
C GLY A 143 -10.98 -2.37 25.12
N GLU A 144 -10.07 -2.94 25.92
CA GLU A 144 -9.45 -2.24 27.05
C GLU A 144 -8.62 -1.04 26.63
N ARG A 145 -7.90 -1.17 25.52
CA ARG A 145 -7.10 -0.08 24.94
C ARG A 145 -7.99 1.11 24.54
N PHE A 146 -9.10 0.87 23.86
CA PHE A 146 -10.04 1.96 23.51
C PHE A 146 -10.61 2.64 24.77
N LYS A 147 -10.99 1.85 25.79
CA LYS A 147 -11.41 2.40 27.08
C LYS A 147 -10.31 3.22 27.74
N ALA A 148 -9.05 2.81 27.66
CA ALA A 148 -7.92 3.55 28.21
C ALA A 148 -7.69 4.88 27.49
N ILE A 149 -7.78 4.90 26.15
CA ILE A 149 -7.67 6.13 25.35
C ILE A 149 -8.79 7.11 25.72
N ASN A 150 -10.03 6.64 25.78
CA ASN A 150 -11.17 7.49 26.14
C ASN A 150 -11.04 8.04 27.57
N ARG A 151 -10.54 7.23 28.52
CA ARG A 151 -10.25 7.70 29.88
C ARG A 151 -9.20 8.81 29.90
N ARG A 152 -8.13 8.67 29.11
CA ARG A 152 -7.08 9.70 28.99
C ARG A 152 -7.64 11.01 28.43
N GLU A 153 -8.36 10.95 27.31
CA GLU A 153 -8.94 12.15 26.69
C GLU A 153 -9.97 12.81 27.60
N ARG A 154 -10.84 12.03 28.26
CA ARG A 154 -11.78 12.54 29.26
C ARG A 154 -11.06 13.28 30.38
N ASN A 155 -10.02 12.69 30.96
CA ASN A 155 -9.29 13.31 32.06
C ASN A 155 -8.58 14.60 31.63
N LYS A 156 -8.04 14.65 30.40
CA LYS A 156 -7.46 15.87 29.84
C LYS A 156 -8.50 16.99 29.72
N GLY A 157 -9.70 16.66 29.25
CA GLY A 157 -10.81 17.62 29.17
C GLY A 157 -11.25 18.13 30.54
N LEU A 158 -11.34 17.24 31.53
CA LEU A 158 -11.66 17.60 32.91
C LEU A 158 -10.56 18.51 33.50
N ASP A 159 -9.29 18.11 33.42
CA ASP A 159 -8.18 18.89 33.94
C ASP A 159 -8.17 20.31 33.35
N TYR A 160 -8.41 20.43 32.04
CA TYR A 160 -8.56 21.74 31.39
C TYR A 160 -9.74 22.55 31.94
N SER A 161 -10.92 21.94 32.15
CA SER A 161 -12.06 22.67 32.74
C SER A 161 -11.78 23.12 34.17
N TRP A 162 -11.15 22.25 34.98
CA TRP A 162 -10.77 22.58 36.37
C TRP A 162 -9.78 23.75 36.43
N GLN A 163 -8.79 23.79 35.53
CA GLN A 163 -7.81 24.88 35.45
C GLN A 163 -8.40 26.23 35.00
N MET A 164 -9.52 26.21 34.27
CA MET A 164 -10.17 27.43 33.77
C MET A 164 -11.23 27.98 34.73
N ASP A 165 -11.74 27.13 35.63
CA ASP A 165 -12.73 27.49 36.65
C ASP A 165 -12.07 28.10 37.92
N GLU A 166 -10.75 27.98 38.09
CA GLU A 166 -9.92 28.71 39.08
C GLU A 166 -9.30 30.00 38.48
#